data_AF-A0A1C4ZVU7-F1
#
_entry.id   AF-A0A1C4ZVU7-F1
#
_cell.length_a   1.000
_cell.length_b   1.000
_cell.length_c   1.000
_cell.angle_alpha   90.00
_cell.angle_beta   90.00
_cell.angle_gamma   90.00
#
_symmetry.space_group_name_H-M   'P 1'
#
loop_
_entity.id
_entity.type
_entity.pdbx_description
1 polymer ?
#
loop_
_entity_poly.entity_id
_entity_poly.type
_entity_poly.pdbx_seq_one_letter_code
_entity_poly.pdbx_strand_id
1 'polypeptide(L)'
;METRWKRLRFERGWSQRDVLRRMEAVARRQGVPFPSEESAKKAISRWENGHSKPTSFYYGLLAEVFDLPPDDGPSPVAAPKPGTVTAELVALRVEVARLSELVSHLAAVA
;
A
#
# COMPACT_ATOMS: atom_id res chain seq x y z
N MET A 1 -22.71 8.34 8.86
CA MET A 1 -21.71 8.34 9.96
C MET A 1 -20.51 9.11 9.44
N GLU A 2 -20.12 10.23 10.07
CA GLU A 2 -18.94 10.99 9.63
C GLU A 2 -17.67 10.27 10.10
N THR A 3 -16.75 9.98 9.18
CA THR A 3 -15.50 9.31 9.53
C THR A 3 -14.42 10.31 9.93
N ARG A 4 -13.47 9.87 10.76
CA ARG A 4 -12.34 10.68 11.24
C ARG A 4 -11.60 11.40 10.11
N TRP A 5 -11.37 10.72 8.98
CA TRP A 5 -10.66 11.29 7.83
C TRP A 5 -11.39 12.47 7.21
N LYS A 6 -12.71 12.35 7.08
CA LYS A 6 -13.57 13.41 6.56
C LYS A 6 -13.53 14.63 7.48
N ARG A 7 -13.60 14.42 8.80
CA ARG A 7 -13.47 15.48 9.80
C ARG A 7 -12.12 16.19 9.72
N LEU A 8 -11.01 15.44 9.81
CA LEU A 8 -9.64 16.00 9.74
C LEU A 8 -9.40 16.78 8.45
N ARG A 9 -9.93 16.30 7.32
CA ARG A 9 -9.86 17.00 6.05
C ARG A 9 -10.60 18.34 6.12
N PHE A 10 -11.81 18.36 6.67
CA PHE A 10 -12.60 19.59 6.81
C PHE A 10 -12.00 20.58 7.81
N GLU A 11 -11.48 20.11 8.95
CA GLU A 11 -10.77 20.94 9.94
C GLU A 11 -9.57 21.66 9.32
N ARG A 12 -8.92 21.04 8.33
CA ARG A 12 -7.80 21.63 7.59
C ARG A 12 -8.22 22.41 6.33
N GLY A 13 -9.52 22.49 6.03
CA GLY A 13 -10.03 23.18 4.85
C GLY A 13 -9.64 22.52 3.52
N TRP A 14 -9.31 21.23 3.53
CA TRP A 14 -8.78 20.52 2.38
C TRP A 14 -9.88 19.89 1.51
N SER A 15 -9.68 19.88 0.19
CA SER A 15 -10.48 19.04 -0.72
C SER A 15 -9.97 17.59 -0.71
N GLN A 16 -10.77 16.64 -1.21
CA GLN A 16 -10.29 15.25 -1.37
C GLN A 16 -9.06 15.17 -2.28
N ARG A 17 -8.97 16.06 -3.28
CA ARG A 17 -7.81 16.14 -4.19
C ARG A 17 -6.56 16.67 -3.48
N ASP A 18 -6.73 17.53 -2.49
CA ASP A 18 -5.64 18.02 -1.64
C ASP A 18 -5.05 16.91 -0.77
N VAL A 19 -5.90 16.03 -0.23
CA VAL A 19 -5.46 14.85 0.52
C VAL A 19 -4.73 13.88 -0.41
N LEU A 20 -5.27 13.63 -1.61
CA LEU A 20 -4.64 12.75 -2.59
C LEU A 20 -3.23 13.21 -2.96
N ARG A 21 -3.05 14.49 -3.32
CA ARG A 21 -1.72 15.04 -3.65
C ARG A 21 -0.73 14.93 -2.48
N ARG A 22 -1.21 15.08 -1.26
CA ARG A 22 -0.38 14.94 -0.05
C ARG A 22 0.01 13.48 0.20
N MET A 23 -0.92 12.54 0.03
CA MET A 23 -0.62 11.11 0.15
C MET A 23 0.40 10.66 -0.91
N GLU A 24 0.26 11.14 -2.15
CA GLU A 24 1.22 10.87 -3.22
C GLU A 24 2.60 11.46 -2.89
N ALA A 25 2.66 12.68 -2.36
CA ALA A 25 3.92 13.29 -1.93
C ALA A 25 4.60 12.51 -0.79
N VAL A 26 3.83 11.98 0.16
CA VAL A 26 4.33 11.10 1.22
C VAL A 26 4.84 9.78 0.63
N ALA A 27 4.07 9.13 -0.23
CA ALA A 27 4.45 7.88 -0.87
C ALA A 27 5.76 8.03 -1.68
N ARG A 28 5.87 9.12 -2.45
CA ARG A 28 7.09 9.47 -3.18
C ARG A 28 8.29 9.69 -2.26
N ARG A 29 8.10 10.39 -1.13
CA ARG A 29 9.15 10.60 -0.12
C ARG A 29 9.60 9.28 0.51
N GLN A 30 8.66 8.36 0.74
CA GLN A 30 8.94 7.03 1.30
C GLN A 30 9.44 6.01 0.26
N GLY A 31 9.48 6.38 -1.03
CA GLY A 31 9.89 5.48 -2.11
C GLY A 31 8.92 4.32 -2.36
N VAL A 32 7.66 4.43 -1.92
CA VAL A 32 6.64 3.39 -2.10
C VAL A 32 5.75 3.69 -3.30
N PRO A 33 5.30 2.67 -4.04
CA PRO A 33 4.43 2.87 -5.20
C PRO A 33 3.08 3.44 -4.76
N PHE A 34 2.66 4.53 -5.41
CA PHE A 34 1.34 5.12 -5.22
C PHE A 34 0.40 4.67 -6.36
N PRO A 35 -0.86 4.31 -6.07
CA PRO A 35 -1.80 3.91 -7.11
C PRO A 35 -2.26 5.09 -7.96
N SER A 36 -2.94 4.80 -9.08
CA SER A 36 -3.47 5.83 -9.98
C SER A 36 -4.41 6.81 -9.25
N GLU A 37 -4.42 8.07 -9.69
CA GLU A 37 -5.23 9.14 -9.10
C GLU A 37 -6.71 8.74 -8.97
N GLU A 38 -7.28 8.13 -10.01
CA GLU A 38 -8.68 7.67 -10.00
C GLU A 38 -8.95 6.61 -8.92
N SER A 39 -8.03 5.67 -8.74
CA SER A 39 -8.16 4.60 -7.74
C SER A 39 -8.06 5.16 -6.33
N ALA A 40 -7.07 6.01 -6.08
CA ALA A 40 -6.87 6.67 -4.80
C ALA A 40 -8.06 7.59 -4.45
N LYS A 41 -8.58 8.36 -5.40
CA LYS A 41 -9.76 9.23 -5.20
C LYS A 41 -11.01 8.42 -4.84
N LYS A 42 -11.27 7.31 -5.54
CA LYS A 42 -12.38 6.39 -5.21
C LYS A 42 -12.21 5.79 -3.82
N ALA A 43 -11.00 5.43 -3.44
CA ALA A 43 -10.70 4.88 -2.11
C ALA A 43 -10.97 5.92 -1.00
N ILE A 44 -10.46 7.15 -1.15
CA ILE A 44 -10.73 8.26 -0.22
C ILE A 44 -12.23 8.48 -0.05
N SER A 45 -12.99 8.57 -1.14
CA SER A 45 -14.45 8.73 -1.07
C SER A 45 -15.14 7.60 -0.29
N ARG A 46 -14.72 6.35 -0.50
CA ARG A 46 -15.27 5.20 0.25
C ARG A 46 -14.93 5.27 1.74
N TRP A 47 -13.71 5.66 2.10
CA TRP A 47 -13.32 5.82 3.52
C TRP A 47 -14.03 6.98 4.20
N GLU A 48 -14.23 8.10 3.51
CA GLU A 48 -14.92 9.27 4.04
C GLU A 48 -16.42 9.05 4.26
N ASN A 49 -17.02 8.17 3.45
CA ASN A 49 -18.43 7.80 3.56
C ASN A 49 -18.66 6.54 4.41
N GLY A 50 -17.60 5.94 4.96
CA GLY A 50 -17.68 4.75 5.82
C GLY A 50 -18.00 3.45 5.08
N HIS A 51 -17.92 3.43 3.74
CA HIS A 51 -18.13 2.22 2.94
C HIS A 51 -16.98 1.20 3.09
N SER A 52 -15.79 1.66 3.47
CA SER A 52 -14.65 0.81 3.77
C SER A 52 -13.67 1.51 4.72
N LYS A 53 -12.71 0.75 5.26
CA LYS A 53 -11.60 1.29 6.05
C LYS A 53 -10.31 1.32 5.21
N PRO A 54 -9.38 2.28 5.44
CA PRO A 54 -8.07 2.25 4.81
C PRO A 54 -7.30 0.98 5.23
N THR A 55 -6.59 0.36 4.28
CA THR A 55 -5.62 -0.69 4.61
C THR A 55 -4.43 -0.10 5.36
N SER A 56 -3.61 -0.93 6.01
CA SER A 56 -2.43 -0.46 6.75
C SER A 56 -1.49 0.42 5.91
N PHE A 57 -1.34 0.12 4.61
CA PHE A 57 -0.59 0.96 3.67
C PHE A 57 -1.14 2.38 3.60
N TYR A 58 -2.42 2.54 3.27
CA TYR A 58 -3.04 3.86 3.16
C TYR A 58 -3.19 4.54 4.52
N TYR A 59 -3.36 3.76 5.58
CA TYR A 59 -3.40 4.29 6.95
C TYR A 59 -2.07 4.96 7.29
N GLY A 60 -0.92 4.33 7.00
CA GLY A 60 0.39 4.94 7.23
C GLY A 60 0.58 6.26 6.47
N LEU A 61 0.16 6.29 5.20
CA LEU A 61 0.18 7.52 4.40
C LEU A 61 -0.75 8.60 4.98
N LEU A 62 -1.97 8.23 5.39
CA LEU A 62 -2.93 9.16 5.99
C LEU A 62 -2.47 9.66 7.36
N ALA A 63 -1.89 8.80 8.19
CA ALA A 63 -1.36 9.17 9.50
C ALA A 63 -0.25 10.21 9.35
N GLU A 64 0.67 10.01 8.40
CA GLU A 64 1.70 11.00 8.08
C GLU A 64 1.09 12.31 7.54
N VAL A 65 0.11 12.23 6.62
CA VAL A 65 -0.54 13.42 6.06
C VAL A 65 -1.27 14.22 7.14
N PHE A 66 -1.83 13.55 8.14
CA PHE A 66 -2.62 14.15 9.21
C PHE A 66 -1.88 14.31 10.54
N ASP A 67 -0.57 14.08 10.58
CA ASP A 67 0.28 14.18 11.77
C ASP A 67 -0.26 13.37 12.96
N LEU A 68 -0.81 12.19 12.66
CA LEU A 68 -1.40 11.32 13.65
C LEU A 68 -0.35 10.35 14.21
N PRO A 69 -0.42 10.02 15.50
CA PRO A 69 0.45 9.01 16.08
C PRO A 69 0.21 7.65 15.38
N PRO A 70 1.25 6.82 15.23
CA PRO A 70 1.19 5.56 14.49
C PRO A 70 0.23 4.50 15.08
N ASP A 71 -0.31 4.72 16.29
CA ASP A 71 -1.07 3.73 17.06
C ASP A 71 -2.60 3.80 16.87
N ASP A 72 -3.12 4.79 16.16
CA ASP A 72 -4.56 5.11 16.12
C ASP A 72 -5.31 4.40 14.97
N GLY A 73 -4.72 3.33 14.42
CA GLY A 73 -5.12 2.68 13.18
C GLY A 73 -5.72 1.29 13.33
N PRO A 74 -6.32 0.71 12.27
CA PRO A 74 -6.67 -0.69 12.30
C PRO A 74 -5.39 -1.48 12.55
N SER A 75 -5.40 -2.27 13.63
CA SER A 75 -4.32 -3.20 13.98
C SER A 75 -3.85 -3.92 12.70
N PRO A 76 -2.55 -4.08 12.44
CA PRO A 76 -1.95 -4.40 11.13
C PRO A 76 -2.27 -5.80 10.53
N VAL A 77 -3.46 -6.34 10.78
CA VAL A 77 -4.03 -7.51 10.13
C VAL A 77 -5.28 -7.01 9.37
N ALA A 78 -5.31 -6.75 8.06
CA ALA A 78 -4.58 -7.33 6.95
C ALA A 78 -4.42 -6.34 5.76
N ALA A 79 -3.17 -6.11 5.37
CA ALA A 79 -2.69 -5.95 4.00
C ALA A 79 -1.83 -7.19 3.69
N PRO A 80 -1.58 -7.59 2.41
CA PRO A 80 -0.53 -8.58 2.16
C PRO A 80 0.77 -8.06 2.78
N LYS A 81 1.35 -8.88 3.65
CA LYS A 81 2.48 -8.49 4.48
C LYS A 81 3.72 -8.38 3.59
N PRO A 82 4.66 -7.45 3.85
CA PRO A 82 5.94 -7.40 3.13
C PRO A 82 6.74 -8.72 3.16
N GLY A 83 6.41 -9.67 4.05
CA GLY A 83 6.93 -11.05 4.08
C GLY A 83 6.37 -11.99 3.00
N THR A 84 5.19 -11.71 2.46
CA THR A 84 4.63 -12.46 1.31
C THR A 84 5.51 -12.24 0.08
N VAL A 85 5.98 -11.01 -0.11
CA VAL A 85 6.89 -10.67 -1.22
C VAL A 85 8.23 -11.39 -1.07
N THR A 86 8.77 -11.53 0.14
CA THR A 86 10.02 -12.28 0.38
C THR A 86 9.84 -13.79 0.21
N ALA A 87 8.72 -14.36 0.65
CA ALA A 87 8.41 -15.77 0.45
C ALA A 87 8.20 -16.11 -1.04
N GLU A 88 7.52 -15.23 -1.78
CA GLU A 88 7.37 -15.36 -3.24
C GLU A 88 8.71 -15.20 -3.96
N LEU A 89 9.59 -14.31 -3.50
CA LEU A 89 10.93 -14.16 -4.08
C LEU A 89 11.81 -15.40 -3.85
N VAL A 90 11.73 -16.00 -2.66
CA VAL A 90 12.47 -17.22 -2.32
C VAL A 90 11.93 -18.40 -3.14
N ALA A 91 10.61 -18.52 -3.28
CA ALA A 91 9.99 -19.55 -4.12
C ALA A 91 10.42 -19.40 -5.59
N LEU A 92 10.42 -18.17 -6.12
CA LEU A 92 10.86 -17.89 -7.49
C LEU A 92 12.35 -18.18 -7.70
N ARG A 93 13.19 -17.91 -6.69
CA ARG A 93 14.62 -18.23 -6.73
C ARG A 93 14.91 -19.74 -6.74
N VAL A 94 14.13 -20.53 -6.01
CA VAL A 94 14.25 -22.00 -6.02
C VAL A 94 13.88 -22.54 -7.40
N GLU A 95 12.83 -22.01 -8.02
CA GLU A 95 12.40 -22.46 -9.35
C GLU A 95 13.42 -22.11 -10.43
N VAL A 96 14.02 -20.92 -10.36
CA VAL A 96 15.13 -20.54 -11.24
C VAL A 96 16.33 -21.49 -11.10
N ALA A 97 16.68 -21.89 -9.88
CA ALA A 97 17.78 -22.84 -9.65
C ALA A 97 17.47 -24.22 -10.26
N ARG A 98 16.24 -24.71 -10.10
CA ARG A 98 15.78 -25.97 -10.70
C ARG A 98 15.86 -25.94 -12.23
N LEU A 99 15.38 -24.86 -12.85
CA LEU A 99 15.44 -24.71 -14.31
C LEU A 99 16.88 -24.65 -14.82
N SER A 100 17.76 -24.00 -14.06
CA SER A 100 19.19 -23.95 -14.40
C SER A 100 19.82 -25.36 -14.39
N GLU A 101 19.47 -26.20 -13.42
CA GLU A 101 19.99 -27.56 -13.33
C GLU A 101 19.50 -28.47 -14.48
N LEU A 102 18.26 -28.31 -14.92
CA LEU A 102 17.72 -29.00 -16.08
C LEU A 102 18.41 -28.59 -17.38
N VAL A 103 18.70 -27.30 -17.54
CA VAL A 103 19.46 -26.79 -18.69
C VAL A 103 20.88 -27.37 -18.71
N SER A 104 21.54 -27.45 -17.56
CA SER A 104 22.87 -28.07 -17.45
C SER A 104 22.86 -29.57 -17.75
N HIS A 105 21.84 -30.31 -17.31
CA HIS A 105 21.69 -31.73 -17.64
C HIS A 105 21.46 -31.97 -19.13
N LEU A 106 20.62 -31.16 -19.78
CA LEU A 106 20.37 -31.29 -21.21
C LEU A 106 21.64 -30.99 -22.04
N ALA A 107 22.44 -30.01 -21.61
CA ALA A 107 23.70 -29.67 -22.25
C ALA A 107 24.79 -30.76 -22.08
N ALA A 108 24.69 -31.63 -21.08
CA ALA A 108 25.64 -32.72 -20.84
C ALA A 108 25.31 -34.02 -21.60
N VAL A 109 24.11 -34.11 -22.18
CA VAL A 109 23.61 -35.29 -22.94
C VAL A 109 23.67 -35.05 -24.47
N ALA A 110 24.03 -33.83 -24.89
CA ALA A 110 24.25 -33.45 -26.30
C ALA A 110 25.73 -33.52 -26.67
#